data_AF-A0AAU7VK67-F1
#
_entry.id   AF-A0AAU7VK67-F1
#
_cell.length_a   1.000
_cell.length_b   1.000
_cell.length_c   1.000
_cell.angle_alpha   90.00
_cell.angle_beta   90.00
_cell.angle_gamma   90.00
#
_symmetry.space_group_name_H-M   'P 1'
#
loop_
_entity.id
_entity.type
_entity.pdbx_description
1 polymer ?
#
loop_
_entity_poly.entity_id
_entity_poly.type
_entity_poly.pdbx_seq_one_letter_code
_entity_poly.pdbx_strand_id
1 'polypeptide(L)'
;MRRLKELNNIIESVSFNKLWDGFNKTKYAIYNDKNFYVNDNEGLELELIKDDFCYIGKTDERFAGNTAIKIDNNYIAIWNEENIRQGMSNEKLASLIIHEMFHCFQLANDESRFANELLGISYPMTIENINLRTLERQYLFDANHEIDKEKKMKLITLFYNTRKRREQVIGNIIEYEKAIETIEGAAVYVEYKALEQLMSRSSINLAEYIKGFTDITEKNLNIRHSSYNQGLLLGLIADEYIPNWKERFSNSTQFLSDFILSELKINEIKLDYKHENLKEIEGCIANWKEQRDLVFNEFERKTKRKTLEDGFQITGFDPMNIVKRDQEIIHKNFLKVKIDSSEQVIKGPIKALIGKHIFDVKKIEW
;
A
#
# COMPACT_ATOMS: atom_id res chain seq x y z
N MET A 1 -17.53 4.20 -22.51
CA MET A 1 -18.58 3.25 -22.95
C MET A 1 -18.02 1.99 -23.60
N ARG A 2 -17.46 1.99 -24.82
CA ARG A 2 -16.89 0.77 -25.46
C ARG A 2 -15.87 0.03 -24.57
N ARG A 3 -15.00 0.80 -23.91
CA ARG A 3 -13.99 0.25 -22.99
C ARG A 3 -14.58 -0.46 -21.77
N LEU A 4 -15.70 0.03 -21.20
CA LEU A 4 -16.37 -0.61 -20.06
C LEU A 4 -16.97 -1.97 -20.45
N LYS A 5 -17.57 -2.07 -21.65
CA LYS A 5 -18.04 -3.35 -22.17
C LYS A 5 -16.89 -4.37 -22.28
N GLU A 6 -15.76 -3.95 -22.85
CA GLU A 6 -14.58 -4.80 -22.98
C GLU A 6 -14.03 -5.19 -21.61
N LEU A 7 -13.95 -4.27 -20.64
CA LEU A 7 -13.55 -4.55 -19.27
C LEU A 7 -14.47 -5.55 -18.57
N ASN A 8 -15.80 -5.40 -18.72
CA ASN A 8 -16.77 -6.36 -18.16
C ASN A 8 -16.50 -7.77 -18.67
N ASN A 9 -16.32 -7.95 -19.99
CA ASN A 9 -16.03 -9.25 -20.58
C ASN A 9 -14.69 -9.83 -20.10
N ILE A 10 -13.65 -9.00 -19.98
CA ILE A 10 -12.32 -9.41 -19.51
C ILE A 10 -12.40 -9.87 -18.05
N ILE A 11 -13.01 -9.06 -17.18
CA ILE A 11 -13.15 -9.38 -15.76
C ILE A 11 -14.02 -10.64 -15.57
N GLU A 12 -15.07 -10.83 -16.37
CA GLU A 12 -15.89 -12.05 -16.35
C GLU A 12 -15.14 -13.32 -16.74
N SER A 13 -14.07 -13.20 -17.52
CA SER A 13 -13.25 -14.37 -17.88
C SER A 13 -12.34 -14.85 -16.74
N VAL A 14 -12.18 -14.07 -15.67
CA VAL A 14 -11.27 -14.38 -14.55
C VAL A 14 -11.88 -15.38 -13.60
N SER A 15 -11.11 -16.42 -13.26
CA SER A 15 -11.44 -17.37 -12.19
C SER A 15 -11.03 -16.79 -10.84
N PHE A 16 -11.90 -16.00 -10.21
CA PHE A 16 -11.63 -15.31 -8.93
C PHE A 16 -11.23 -16.26 -7.80
N ASN A 17 -11.91 -17.40 -7.65
CA ASN A 17 -11.57 -18.40 -6.63
C ASN A 17 -10.18 -19.05 -6.82
N LYS A 18 -9.56 -18.92 -8.01
CA LYS A 18 -8.16 -19.34 -8.22
C LYS A 18 -7.16 -18.24 -7.83
N LEU A 19 -7.60 -16.98 -7.79
CA LEU A 19 -6.78 -15.87 -7.30
C LEU A 19 -6.65 -15.93 -5.78
N TRP A 20 -7.76 -16.19 -5.09
CA TRP A 20 -7.81 -16.34 -3.64
C TRP A 20 -9.02 -17.16 -3.22
N ASP A 21 -8.87 -18.01 -2.18
CA ASP A 21 -9.93 -18.90 -1.73
C ASP A 21 -11.14 -18.10 -1.22
N GLY A 22 -12.33 -18.35 -1.77
CA GLY A 22 -13.56 -17.63 -1.43
C GLY A 22 -13.70 -16.25 -2.09
N PHE A 23 -12.71 -15.79 -2.85
CA PHE A 23 -12.80 -14.52 -3.55
C PHE A 23 -13.75 -14.62 -4.75
N ASN A 24 -14.70 -13.69 -4.82
CA ASN A 24 -15.70 -13.59 -5.87
C ASN A 24 -15.69 -12.19 -6.49
N LYS A 25 -16.12 -12.09 -7.75
CA LYS A 25 -16.28 -10.81 -8.45
C LYS A 25 -17.21 -9.90 -7.64
N THR A 26 -16.74 -8.69 -7.32
CA THR A 26 -17.58 -7.62 -6.76
C THR A 26 -17.94 -6.59 -7.83
N LYS A 27 -18.80 -5.63 -7.47
CA LYS A 27 -19.12 -4.50 -8.34
C LYS A 27 -17.90 -3.58 -8.45
N TYR A 28 -17.77 -2.89 -9.58
CA TYR A 28 -16.79 -1.85 -9.75
C TYR A 28 -17.35 -0.64 -10.50
N ALA A 29 -16.75 0.52 -10.27
CA ALA A 29 -17.05 1.74 -11.00
C ALA A 29 -15.78 2.45 -11.46
N ILE A 30 -15.83 2.98 -12.68
CA ILE A 30 -14.86 3.99 -13.13
C ILE A 30 -15.49 5.36 -12.87
N TYR A 31 -14.72 6.34 -12.39
CA TYR A 31 -15.27 7.67 -12.08
C TYR A 31 -14.36 8.81 -12.51
N ASN A 32 -14.96 9.99 -12.61
CA ASN A 32 -14.28 11.28 -12.76
C ASN A 32 -14.89 12.34 -11.85
N ASP A 33 -14.52 13.60 -12.06
CA ASP A 33 -14.97 14.74 -11.28
C ASP A 33 -16.49 14.95 -11.27
N LYS A 34 -17.22 14.39 -12.25
CA LYS A 34 -18.66 14.60 -12.45
C LYS A 34 -19.50 13.36 -12.26
N ASN A 35 -19.08 12.25 -12.86
CA ASN A 35 -19.88 11.03 -12.92
C ASN A 35 -19.05 9.79 -12.56
N PHE A 36 -19.75 8.77 -12.08
CA PHE A 36 -19.24 7.41 -12.01
C PHE A 36 -20.08 6.48 -12.89
N TYR A 37 -19.43 5.40 -13.34
CA TYR A 37 -19.97 4.41 -14.25
C TYR A 37 -19.82 3.03 -13.61
N VAL A 38 -20.88 2.54 -12.96
CA VAL A 38 -20.86 1.26 -12.25
C VAL A 38 -21.33 0.12 -13.15
N ASN A 39 -20.69 -1.03 -13.07
CA ASN A 39 -20.99 -2.18 -13.93
C ASN A 39 -22.33 -2.87 -13.60
N ASP A 40 -22.86 -2.67 -12.39
CA ASP A 40 -24.07 -3.30 -11.88
C ASP A 40 -24.73 -2.40 -10.83
N ASN A 41 -26.06 -2.31 -10.83
CA ASN A 41 -26.86 -1.50 -9.91
C ASN A 41 -27.55 -2.32 -8.81
N GLU A 42 -27.46 -3.66 -8.81
CA GLU A 42 -28.18 -4.49 -7.86
C GLU A 42 -27.83 -4.14 -6.40
N GLY A 43 -28.83 -3.77 -5.61
CA GLY A 43 -28.65 -3.40 -4.20
C GLY A 43 -27.98 -2.03 -3.98
N LEU A 44 -27.90 -1.18 -5.01
CA LEU A 44 -27.48 0.21 -4.88
C LEU A 44 -28.70 1.14 -4.90
N GLU A 45 -29.00 1.76 -3.76
CA GLU A 45 -30.10 2.71 -3.61
C GLU A 45 -29.66 4.11 -4.05
N LEU A 46 -29.26 4.23 -5.33
CA LEU A 46 -28.80 5.48 -5.95
C LEU A 46 -29.68 5.87 -7.14
N GLU A 47 -29.76 7.18 -7.40
CA GLU A 47 -30.31 7.69 -8.66
C GLU A 47 -29.34 7.40 -9.81
N LEU A 48 -29.64 6.35 -10.59
CA LEU A 48 -28.80 5.89 -11.68
C LEU A 48 -29.51 5.96 -13.02
N ILE A 49 -28.79 6.47 -14.02
CA ILE A 49 -29.23 6.45 -15.42
C ILE A 49 -28.68 5.18 -16.05
N LYS A 50 -29.57 4.29 -16.51
CA LYS A 50 -29.19 3.09 -17.24
C LYS A 50 -28.59 3.47 -18.60
N ASP A 51 -27.42 2.92 -18.90
CA ASP A 51 -26.77 2.94 -20.19
C ASP A 51 -26.60 1.49 -20.70
N ASP A 52 -26.15 1.30 -21.95
CA ASP A 52 -26.12 -0.02 -22.60
C ASP A 52 -25.30 -1.08 -21.84
N PHE A 53 -24.24 -0.68 -21.15
CA PHE A 53 -23.28 -1.59 -20.49
C PHE A 53 -22.92 -1.21 -19.05
N CYS A 54 -23.55 -0.17 -18.50
CA CYS A 54 -23.27 0.34 -17.16
C CYS A 54 -24.44 1.19 -16.64
N TYR A 55 -24.31 1.66 -15.41
CA TYR A 55 -25.21 2.61 -14.79
C TYR A 55 -24.43 3.87 -14.40
N ILE A 56 -24.98 5.03 -14.71
CA ILE A 56 -24.33 6.32 -14.54
C ILE A 56 -24.93 7.03 -13.33
N GLY A 57 -24.09 7.43 -12.38
CA GLY A 57 -24.46 8.28 -11.26
C GLY A 57 -23.53 9.49 -11.14
N LYS A 58 -23.86 10.41 -10.22
CA LYS A 58 -23.04 11.61 -9.95
C LYS A 58 -21.99 11.31 -8.90
N THR A 59 -20.76 11.73 -9.15
CA THR A 59 -19.65 11.65 -8.20
C THR A 59 -19.95 12.51 -6.96
N ASP A 60 -19.68 11.96 -5.78
CA ASP A 60 -19.73 12.67 -4.49
C ASP A 60 -18.45 12.40 -3.68
N GLU A 61 -18.41 12.81 -2.40
CA GLU A 61 -17.20 12.67 -1.57
C GLU A 61 -16.70 11.23 -1.37
N ARG A 62 -17.52 10.21 -1.65
CA ARG A 62 -17.11 8.80 -1.54
C ARG A 62 -16.10 8.43 -2.63
N PHE A 63 -16.13 9.09 -3.78
CA PHE A 63 -15.29 8.79 -4.93
C PHE A 63 -13.98 9.57 -4.86
N ALA A 64 -13.03 9.07 -4.06
CA ALA A 64 -11.71 9.67 -3.88
C ALA A 64 -10.61 8.60 -3.87
N GLY A 65 -9.63 8.74 -4.77
CA GLY A 65 -8.57 7.76 -4.98
C GLY A 65 -9.03 6.49 -5.72
N ASN A 66 -8.15 5.50 -5.80
CA ASN A 66 -8.50 4.14 -6.22
C ASN A 66 -8.55 3.30 -4.95
N THR A 67 -9.70 2.69 -4.66
CA THR A 67 -9.94 1.98 -3.40
C THR A 67 -11.24 1.15 -3.47
N ALA A 68 -11.59 0.50 -2.36
CA ALA A 68 -12.90 -0.07 -2.11
C ALA A 68 -13.76 0.91 -1.29
N ILE A 69 -14.96 1.22 -1.76
CA ILE A 69 -15.94 2.04 -1.02
C ILE A 69 -17.15 1.21 -0.64
N LYS A 70 -17.88 1.65 0.39
CA LYS A 70 -19.16 1.07 0.79
C LYS A 70 -20.30 1.97 0.35
N ILE A 71 -21.22 1.43 -0.44
CA ILE A 71 -22.50 2.05 -0.78
C ILE A 71 -23.59 1.11 -0.30
N ASP A 72 -24.44 1.60 0.60
CA ASP A 72 -25.42 0.80 1.31
C ASP A 72 -24.75 -0.40 2.00
N ASN A 73 -25.15 -1.62 1.63
CA ASN A 73 -24.55 -2.86 2.13
C ASN A 73 -23.57 -3.51 1.13
N ASN A 74 -23.20 -2.81 0.05
CA ASN A 74 -22.32 -3.32 -0.99
C ASN A 74 -20.94 -2.65 -0.95
N TYR A 75 -19.88 -3.45 -1.06
CA TYR A 75 -18.54 -2.95 -1.37
C TYR A 75 -18.36 -2.84 -2.89
N ILE A 76 -17.83 -1.70 -3.33
CA ILE A 76 -17.61 -1.39 -4.74
C ILE A 76 -16.15 -0.96 -4.92
N ALA A 77 -15.47 -1.60 -5.85
CA ALA A 77 -14.14 -1.19 -6.29
C ALA A 77 -14.24 0.07 -7.16
N ILE A 78 -13.52 1.13 -6.84
CA ILE A 78 -13.55 2.37 -7.63
C ILE A 78 -12.20 2.67 -8.25
N TRP A 79 -12.23 3.14 -9.50
CA TRP A 79 -11.04 3.52 -10.25
C TRP A 79 -11.22 4.88 -10.91
N ASN A 80 -10.29 5.81 -10.67
CA ASN A 80 -10.31 7.14 -11.25
C ASN A 80 -9.85 7.09 -12.72
N GLU A 81 -10.65 7.66 -13.63
CA GLU A 81 -10.33 7.66 -15.05
C GLU A 81 -9.02 8.41 -15.38
N GLU A 82 -8.64 9.41 -14.59
CA GLU A 82 -7.40 10.16 -14.75
C GLU A 82 -6.15 9.29 -14.55
N ASN A 83 -6.29 8.15 -13.86
CA ASN A 83 -5.20 7.21 -13.63
C ASN A 83 -5.06 6.17 -14.76
N ILE A 84 -5.96 6.21 -15.75
CA ILE A 84 -5.89 5.36 -16.92
C ILE A 84 -4.90 5.95 -17.93
N ARG A 85 -3.65 5.49 -17.87
CA ARG A 85 -2.56 5.99 -18.71
C ARG A 85 -2.78 5.68 -20.19
N GLN A 86 -2.30 6.56 -21.05
CA GLN A 86 -2.25 6.31 -22.50
C GLN A 86 -1.44 5.03 -22.78
N GLY A 87 -1.97 4.14 -23.62
CA GLY A 87 -1.35 2.87 -23.96
C GLY A 87 -1.53 1.74 -22.93
N MET A 88 -2.18 1.98 -21.79
CA MET A 88 -2.55 0.92 -20.85
C MET A 88 -3.58 -0.02 -21.49
N SER A 89 -3.26 -1.31 -21.56
CA SER A 89 -4.19 -2.33 -22.08
C SER A 89 -5.41 -2.51 -21.17
N ASN A 90 -6.47 -3.10 -21.70
CA ASN A 90 -7.66 -3.39 -20.88
C ASN A 90 -7.41 -4.52 -19.88
N GLU A 91 -6.51 -5.45 -20.18
CA GLU A 91 -6.10 -6.53 -19.27
C GLU A 91 -5.35 -5.97 -18.05
N LYS A 92 -4.44 -5.01 -18.26
CA LYS A 92 -3.75 -4.33 -17.15
C LYS A 92 -4.70 -3.47 -16.33
N LEU A 93 -5.62 -2.75 -16.97
CA LEU A 93 -6.65 -2.01 -16.25
C LEU A 93 -7.58 -2.95 -15.47
N ALA A 94 -7.98 -4.08 -16.04
CA ALA A 94 -8.78 -5.09 -15.37
C ALA A 94 -8.05 -5.70 -14.16
N SER A 95 -6.76 -6.00 -14.26
CA SER A 95 -5.99 -6.51 -13.11
C SER A 95 -5.93 -5.47 -11.97
N LEU A 96 -5.77 -4.19 -12.31
CA LEU A 96 -5.80 -3.10 -11.33
C LEU A 96 -7.19 -2.90 -10.70
N ILE A 97 -8.28 -3.08 -11.46
CA ILE A 97 -9.63 -3.08 -10.87
C ILE A 97 -9.82 -4.29 -9.96
N ILE A 98 -9.31 -5.46 -10.34
CA ILE A 98 -9.38 -6.69 -9.52
C ILE A 98 -8.59 -6.54 -8.21
N HIS A 99 -7.49 -5.77 -8.21
CA HIS A 99 -6.80 -5.34 -6.98
C HIS A 99 -7.78 -4.64 -6.03
N GLU A 100 -8.52 -3.65 -6.51
CA GLU A 100 -9.50 -2.92 -5.69
C GLU A 100 -10.70 -3.79 -5.30
N MET A 101 -11.10 -4.75 -6.16
CA MET A 101 -12.09 -5.78 -5.80
C MET A 101 -11.58 -6.68 -4.66
N PHE A 102 -10.27 -6.93 -4.59
CA PHE A 102 -9.69 -7.70 -3.51
C PHE A 102 -9.71 -6.94 -2.18
N HIS A 103 -9.55 -5.61 -2.19
CA HIS A 103 -9.82 -4.80 -1.00
C HIS A 103 -11.30 -4.87 -0.57
N CYS A 104 -12.25 -4.92 -1.51
CA CYS A 104 -13.65 -5.19 -1.18
C CYS A 104 -13.82 -6.54 -0.47
N PHE A 105 -13.13 -7.57 -0.95
CA PHE A 105 -13.14 -8.90 -0.35
C PHE A 105 -12.52 -8.91 1.05
N GLN A 106 -11.38 -8.25 1.25
CA GLN A 106 -10.76 -8.09 2.57
C GLN A 106 -11.72 -7.44 3.56
N LEU A 107 -12.35 -6.32 3.18
CA LEU A 107 -13.31 -5.61 4.02
C LEU A 107 -14.58 -6.44 4.30
N ALA A 108 -15.07 -7.19 3.31
CA ALA A 108 -16.24 -8.05 3.48
C ALA A 108 -15.99 -9.27 4.38
N ASN A 109 -14.72 -9.61 4.64
CA ASN A 109 -14.30 -10.69 5.53
C ASN A 109 -13.67 -10.17 6.83
N ASP A 110 -14.04 -8.95 7.25
CA ASP A 110 -13.61 -8.33 8.51
C ASP A 110 -12.08 -8.30 8.70
N GLU A 111 -11.33 -8.15 7.60
CA GLU A 111 -9.89 -7.91 7.66
C GLU A 111 -9.60 -6.72 8.57
N SER A 112 -8.60 -6.86 9.44
CA SER A 112 -8.29 -5.86 10.48
C SER A 112 -6.79 -5.61 10.65
N ARG A 113 -5.94 -6.32 9.90
CA ARG A 113 -4.47 -6.20 9.94
C ARG A 113 -3.94 -4.97 9.20
N PHE A 114 -4.67 -3.85 9.25
CA PHE A 114 -4.31 -2.61 8.57
C PHE A 114 -3.11 -1.92 9.22
N ALA A 115 -2.35 -1.21 8.38
CA ALA A 115 -1.15 -0.52 8.82
C ALA A 115 -1.49 0.67 9.74
N ASN A 116 -0.77 0.77 10.85
CA ASN A 116 -0.82 1.97 11.68
C ASN A 116 0.07 3.06 11.06
N GLU A 117 -0.54 4.00 10.34
CA GLU A 117 0.17 5.08 9.63
C GLU A 117 1.05 5.95 10.55
N LEU A 118 0.76 6.00 11.85
CA LEU A 118 1.59 6.73 12.81
C LEU A 118 2.96 6.09 13.02
N LEU A 119 3.04 4.75 12.90
CA LEU A 119 4.31 4.03 12.89
C LEU A 119 5.11 4.37 11.62
N GLY A 120 4.44 4.45 10.48
CA GLY A 120 5.04 4.86 9.20
C GLY A 120 5.64 6.26 9.25
N ILE A 121 4.94 7.22 9.84
CA ILE A 121 5.43 8.59 10.01
C ILE A 121 6.67 8.64 10.94
N SER A 122 6.76 7.71 11.89
CA SER A 122 7.84 7.64 12.87
C SER A 122 8.94 6.64 12.48
N TYR A 123 8.95 6.19 11.23
CA TYR A 123 9.78 5.09 10.79
C TYR A 123 11.30 5.40 10.89
N PRO A 124 12.13 4.57 11.57
CA PRO A 124 13.54 4.86 11.78
C PRO A 124 14.39 4.75 10.51
N MET A 125 14.74 5.89 9.92
CA MET A 125 15.68 6.00 8.80
C MET A 125 17.16 5.98 9.27
N THR A 126 17.52 5.00 10.09
CA THR A 126 18.90 4.80 10.57
C THR A 126 19.71 3.97 9.59
N ILE A 127 21.04 4.17 9.55
CA ILE A 127 21.93 3.38 8.68
C ILE A 127 21.78 1.88 8.98
N GLU A 128 21.72 1.48 10.26
CA GLU A 128 21.57 0.08 10.65
C GLU A 128 20.24 -0.53 10.12
N ASN A 129 19.10 0.16 10.29
CA ASN A 129 17.82 -0.36 9.81
C ASN A 129 17.78 -0.45 8.28
N ILE A 130 18.19 0.62 7.58
CA ILE A 130 18.17 0.64 6.11
C ILE A 130 19.15 -0.39 5.53
N ASN A 131 20.31 -0.58 6.15
CA ASN A 131 21.25 -1.63 5.76
C ASN A 131 20.63 -3.02 5.84
N LEU A 132 20.05 -3.37 6.98
CA LEU A 132 19.38 -4.65 7.15
C LEU A 132 18.18 -4.79 6.20
N ARG A 133 17.45 -3.70 5.94
CA ARG A 133 16.33 -3.69 5.01
C ARG A 133 16.78 -3.97 3.58
N THR A 134 17.89 -3.38 3.13
CA THR A 134 18.47 -3.65 1.81
C THR A 134 18.89 -5.11 1.68
N LEU A 135 19.53 -5.66 2.72
CA LEU A 135 19.93 -7.09 2.75
C LEU A 135 18.72 -8.03 2.66
N GLU A 136 17.69 -7.84 3.48
CA GLU A 136 16.51 -8.72 3.40
C GLU A 136 15.83 -8.63 2.03
N ARG A 137 15.75 -7.43 1.43
CA ARG A 137 15.15 -7.25 0.10
C ARG A 137 15.96 -7.97 -0.96
N GLN A 138 17.29 -7.91 -0.89
CA GLN A 138 18.16 -8.66 -1.79
C GLN A 138 17.93 -10.17 -1.64
N TYR A 139 17.89 -10.69 -0.42
CA TYR A 139 17.63 -12.12 -0.19
C TYR A 139 16.25 -12.56 -0.70
N LEU A 140 15.21 -11.75 -0.52
CA LEU A 140 13.87 -12.06 -1.02
C LEU A 140 13.81 -12.02 -2.54
N PHE A 141 14.47 -11.04 -3.16
CA PHE A 141 14.59 -10.93 -4.61
C PHE A 141 15.31 -12.15 -5.19
N ASP A 142 16.47 -12.50 -4.63
CA ASP A 142 17.28 -13.64 -5.07
C ASP A 142 16.51 -14.96 -4.88
N ALA A 143 15.80 -15.11 -3.75
CA ALA A 143 14.97 -16.29 -3.51
C ALA A 143 13.90 -16.47 -4.59
N ASN A 144 13.31 -15.41 -5.13
CA ASN A 144 12.31 -15.51 -6.19
C ASN A 144 12.90 -15.77 -7.58
N HIS A 145 14.21 -15.62 -7.77
CA HIS A 145 14.92 -15.94 -9.03
C HIS A 145 15.68 -17.25 -8.98
N GLU A 146 15.90 -17.80 -7.80
CA GLU A 146 16.58 -19.08 -7.62
C GLU A 146 15.67 -20.24 -8.05
N ILE A 147 16.24 -21.23 -8.74
CA ILE A 147 15.52 -22.42 -9.21
C ILE A 147 15.84 -23.61 -8.29
N ASP A 148 17.05 -23.65 -7.73
CA ASP A 148 17.48 -24.67 -6.79
C ASP A 148 16.75 -24.50 -5.44
N LYS A 149 15.96 -25.51 -5.08
CA LYS A 149 15.11 -25.46 -3.87
C LYS A 149 15.90 -25.32 -2.58
N GLU A 150 17.10 -25.90 -2.49
CA GLU A 150 17.92 -25.81 -1.28
C GLU A 150 18.54 -24.42 -1.15
N LYS A 151 19.06 -23.87 -2.24
CA LYS A 151 19.59 -22.49 -2.28
C LYS A 151 18.50 -21.47 -2.02
N LYS A 152 17.31 -21.66 -2.63
CA LYS A 152 16.14 -20.81 -2.37
C LYS A 152 15.76 -20.82 -0.89
N MET A 153 15.68 -22.00 -0.27
CA MET A 153 15.36 -22.10 1.16
C MET A 153 16.44 -21.45 2.05
N LYS A 154 17.72 -21.52 1.66
CA LYS A 154 18.80 -20.77 2.34
C LYS A 154 18.57 -19.26 2.23
N LEU A 155 18.23 -18.73 1.06
CA LEU A 155 17.93 -17.31 0.86
C LEU A 155 16.70 -16.86 1.69
N ILE A 156 15.64 -17.66 1.71
CA ILE A 156 14.45 -17.43 2.56
C ILE A 156 14.85 -17.42 4.05
N THR A 157 15.73 -18.33 4.46
CA THR A 157 16.25 -18.37 5.83
C THR A 157 17.03 -17.09 6.17
N LEU A 158 17.88 -16.61 5.26
CA LEU A 158 18.63 -15.35 5.43
C LEU A 158 17.71 -14.15 5.53
N PHE A 159 16.67 -14.09 4.70
CA PHE A 159 15.64 -13.05 4.74
C PHE A 159 14.98 -12.96 6.12
N TYR A 160 14.43 -14.07 6.64
CA TYR A 160 13.71 -14.05 7.92
C TYR A 160 14.62 -13.78 9.12
N ASN A 161 15.86 -14.27 9.11
CA ASN A 161 16.82 -13.97 10.17
C ASN A 161 17.26 -12.50 10.15
N THR A 162 17.44 -11.92 8.97
CA THR A 162 17.71 -10.48 8.81
C THR A 162 16.53 -9.65 9.30
N ARG A 163 15.30 -10.04 8.95
CA ARG A 163 14.08 -9.40 9.44
C ARG A 163 13.98 -9.46 10.97
N LYS A 164 14.22 -10.63 11.57
CA LYS A 164 14.24 -10.78 13.03
C LYS A 164 15.25 -9.84 13.69
N ARG A 165 16.45 -9.68 13.10
CA ARG A 165 17.42 -8.68 13.57
C ARG A 165 16.87 -7.26 13.46
N ARG A 166 16.16 -6.92 12.38
CA ARG A 166 15.51 -5.60 12.25
C ARG A 166 14.45 -5.38 13.32
N GLU A 167 13.64 -6.37 13.64
CA GLU A 167 12.66 -6.28 14.74
C GLU A 167 13.34 -5.92 16.07
N GLN A 168 14.53 -6.45 16.33
CA GLN A 168 15.31 -6.07 17.52
C GLN A 168 15.83 -4.63 17.47
N VAL A 169 16.10 -4.09 16.28
CA VAL A 169 16.65 -2.74 16.06
C VAL A 169 15.56 -1.67 16.11
N ILE A 170 14.41 -1.91 15.46
CA ILE A 170 13.33 -0.91 15.32
C ILE A 170 12.08 -1.22 16.15
N GLY A 171 12.07 -2.35 16.88
CA GLY A 171 10.95 -2.76 17.72
C GLY A 171 9.67 -3.00 16.91
N ASN A 172 8.54 -2.62 17.49
CA ASN A 172 7.21 -2.80 16.91
C ASN A 172 6.95 -1.97 15.64
N ILE A 173 7.82 -1.02 15.28
CA ILE A 173 7.64 -0.23 14.05
C ILE A 173 7.69 -1.13 12.80
N ILE A 174 8.35 -2.29 12.88
CA ILE A 174 8.36 -3.31 11.83
C ILE A 174 6.95 -3.79 11.43
N GLU A 175 5.99 -3.75 12.37
CA GLU A 175 4.59 -4.15 12.11
C GLU A 175 3.95 -3.28 11.02
N TYR A 176 4.42 -2.04 10.83
CA TYR A 176 3.98 -1.19 9.73
C TYR A 176 4.25 -1.85 8.37
N GLU A 177 5.46 -2.36 8.14
CA GLU A 177 5.79 -3.07 6.90
C GLU A 177 4.98 -4.35 6.75
N LYS A 178 4.86 -5.14 7.83
CA LYS A 178 4.14 -6.41 7.81
C LYS A 178 2.64 -6.24 7.51
N ALA A 179 2.03 -5.20 8.05
CA ALA A 179 0.63 -4.85 7.77
C ALA A 179 0.44 -4.41 6.31
N ILE A 180 1.37 -3.62 5.75
CA ILE A 180 1.32 -3.21 4.34
C ILE A 180 1.51 -4.41 3.41
N GLU A 181 2.47 -5.29 3.71
CA GLU A 181 2.65 -6.57 2.98
C GLU A 181 1.37 -7.41 3.01
N THR A 182 0.65 -7.41 4.14
CA THR A 182 -0.59 -8.16 4.35
C THR A 182 -1.75 -7.61 3.54
N ILE A 183 -1.94 -6.30 3.51
CA ILE A 183 -3.10 -5.68 2.85
C ILE A 183 -2.80 -5.38 1.38
N GLU A 184 -1.86 -4.47 1.14
CA GLU A 184 -1.51 -3.97 -0.19
C GLU A 184 -0.70 -5.01 -0.96
N GLY A 185 0.23 -5.69 -0.27
CA GLY A 185 1.06 -6.71 -0.90
C GLY A 185 0.27 -7.94 -1.35
N ALA A 186 -0.72 -8.38 -0.56
CA ALA A 186 -1.65 -9.42 -0.99
C ALA A 186 -2.54 -8.98 -2.17
N ALA A 187 -2.96 -7.71 -2.20
CA ALA A 187 -3.71 -7.16 -3.33
C ALA A 187 -2.84 -7.07 -4.61
N VAL A 188 -1.56 -6.67 -4.51
CA VAL A 188 -0.61 -6.73 -5.65
C VAL A 188 -0.34 -8.17 -6.08
N TYR A 189 -0.28 -9.12 -5.13
CA TYR A 189 -0.24 -10.54 -5.47
C TYR A 189 -1.46 -10.96 -6.30
N VAL A 190 -2.67 -10.63 -5.85
CA VAL A 190 -3.91 -10.94 -6.58
C VAL A 190 -3.96 -10.26 -7.95
N GLU A 191 -3.51 -9.01 -8.06
CA GLU A 191 -3.35 -8.29 -9.33
C GLU A 191 -2.42 -9.05 -10.29
N TYR A 192 -1.24 -9.46 -9.81
CA TYR A 192 -0.28 -10.23 -10.60
C TYR A 192 -0.88 -11.56 -11.07
N LYS A 193 -1.54 -12.31 -10.18
CA LYS A 193 -2.22 -13.57 -10.53
C LYS A 193 -3.39 -13.37 -11.50
N ALA A 194 -4.10 -12.24 -11.41
CA ALA A 194 -5.16 -11.90 -12.36
C ALA A 194 -4.58 -11.64 -13.74
N LEU A 195 -3.47 -10.90 -13.81
CA LEU A 195 -2.76 -10.67 -15.08
C LEU A 195 -2.29 -11.99 -15.70
N GLU A 196 -1.82 -12.96 -14.90
CA GLU A 196 -1.49 -14.33 -15.32
C GLU A 196 -2.63 -15.11 -15.98
N GLN A 197 -3.88 -14.79 -15.66
CA GLN A 197 -5.04 -15.38 -16.32
C GLN A 197 -5.44 -14.62 -17.60
N LEU A 198 -5.24 -13.31 -17.62
CA LEU A 198 -5.72 -12.42 -18.68
C LEU A 198 -4.76 -12.30 -19.87
N MET A 199 -3.46 -12.44 -19.64
CA MET A 199 -2.44 -12.30 -20.67
C MET A 199 -1.70 -13.62 -20.89
N SER A 200 -1.14 -13.79 -22.10
CA SER A 200 -0.27 -14.93 -22.35
C SER A 200 0.97 -14.86 -21.45
N ARG A 201 1.47 -16.01 -20.98
CA ARG A 201 2.65 -16.06 -20.09
C ARG A 201 3.89 -15.34 -20.66
N SER A 202 4.05 -15.30 -21.98
CA SER A 202 5.15 -14.58 -22.64
C SER A 202 5.06 -13.05 -22.51
N SER A 203 3.88 -12.52 -22.20
CA SER A 203 3.60 -11.09 -22.11
C SER A 203 3.59 -10.57 -20.68
N ILE A 204 3.74 -11.45 -19.68
CA ILE A 204 3.71 -11.08 -18.26
C ILE A 204 5.11 -11.21 -17.72
N ASN A 205 5.60 -10.12 -17.13
CA ASN A 205 6.94 -10.09 -16.61
C ASN A 205 6.92 -9.63 -15.16
N LEU A 206 7.19 -10.56 -14.23
CA LEU A 206 7.40 -10.25 -12.82
C LEU A 206 8.42 -9.11 -12.65
N ALA A 207 9.41 -9.01 -13.54
CA ALA A 207 10.42 -7.95 -13.54
C ALA A 207 9.84 -6.53 -13.64
N GLU A 208 8.63 -6.34 -14.20
CA GLU A 208 7.98 -5.02 -14.21
C GLU A 208 7.53 -4.60 -12.81
N TYR A 209 6.97 -5.54 -12.03
CA TYR A 209 6.56 -5.29 -10.66
C TYR A 209 7.76 -5.03 -9.75
N ILE A 210 8.81 -5.82 -9.91
CA ILE A 210 10.00 -5.75 -9.03
C ILE A 210 11.13 -4.88 -9.60
N LYS A 211 10.85 -4.04 -10.60
CA LYS A 211 11.84 -3.14 -11.18
C LYS A 211 12.38 -2.18 -10.13
N GLY A 212 13.70 -2.28 -9.89
CA GLY A 212 14.41 -1.49 -8.90
C GLY A 212 14.06 -1.87 -7.46
N PHE A 213 13.57 -3.09 -7.22
CA PHE A 213 13.20 -3.56 -5.88
C PHE A 213 14.39 -3.55 -4.90
N THR A 214 15.60 -3.87 -5.39
CA THR A 214 16.83 -3.94 -4.59
C THR A 214 17.69 -2.67 -4.67
N ASP A 215 17.32 -1.70 -5.51
CA ASP A 215 18.10 -0.47 -5.70
C ASP A 215 18.14 0.37 -4.42
N ILE A 216 19.28 1.00 -4.12
CA ILE A 216 19.42 1.92 -2.99
C ILE A 216 18.99 3.32 -3.45
N THR A 217 17.68 3.60 -3.34
CA THR A 217 17.07 4.86 -3.83
C THR A 217 16.02 5.39 -2.86
N GLU A 218 15.70 6.69 -2.97
CA GLU A 218 14.68 7.35 -2.16
C GLU A 218 13.29 6.74 -2.37
N LYS A 219 13.03 6.22 -3.57
CA LYS A 219 11.80 5.47 -3.85
C LYS A 219 11.65 4.26 -2.93
N ASN A 220 12.75 3.57 -2.62
CA ASN A 220 12.76 2.44 -1.69
C ASN A 220 12.81 2.86 -0.21
N LEU A 221 13.07 4.15 0.09
CA LEU A 221 12.89 4.74 1.41
C LEU A 221 11.45 5.21 1.66
N ASN A 222 10.60 5.28 0.64
CA ASN A 222 9.15 5.30 0.84
C ASN A 222 8.69 3.90 1.28
N ILE A 223 8.67 3.68 2.61
CA ILE A 223 8.45 2.35 3.20
C ILE A 223 7.12 1.76 2.77
N ARG A 224 6.04 2.55 2.80
CA ARG A 224 4.72 2.07 2.39
C ARG A 224 4.75 1.51 0.98
N HIS A 225 5.07 2.36 0.00
CA HIS A 225 5.03 1.94 -1.40
C HIS A 225 6.04 0.84 -1.72
N SER A 226 7.24 0.87 -1.12
CA SER A 226 8.27 -0.13 -1.37
C SER A 226 7.98 -1.50 -0.72
N SER A 227 7.03 -1.59 0.22
CA SER A 227 6.59 -2.85 0.83
C SER A 227 5.49 -3.57 0.04
N TYR A 228 4.88 -2.95 -0.97
CA TYR A 228 3.79 -3.57 -1.75
C TYR A 228 4.32 -4.80 -2.50
N ASN A 229 5.38 -4.61 -3.29
CA ASN A 229 6.01 -5.69 -4.06
C ASN A 229 6.71 -6.72 -3.16
N GLN A 230 7.03 -6.36 -1.91
CA GLN A 230 7.56 -7.30 -0.94
C GLN A 230 6.50 -8.33 -0.55
N GLY A 231 5.26 -7.90 -0.32
CA GLY A 231 4.13 -8.81 -0.09
C GLY A 231 3.78 -9.65 -1.32
N LEU A 232 3.90 -9.12 -2.54
CA LEU A 232 3.81 -9.92 -3.77
C LEU A 232 4.81 -11.09 -3.75
N LEU A 233 6.08 -10.80 -3.53
CA LEU A 233 7.15 -11.82 -3.51
C LEU A 233 6.97 -12.83 -2.37
N LEU A 234 6.44 -12.41 -1.22
CA LEU A 234 6.07 -13.31 -0.13
C LEU A 234 4.92 -14.25 -0.53
N GLY A 235 3.88 -13.74 -1.19
CA GLY A 235 2.78 -14.55 -1.72
C GLY A 235 3.24 -15.60 -2.75
N LEU A 236 4.21 -15.25 -3.61
CA LEU A 236 4.80 -16.19 -4.56
C LEU A 236 5.61 -17.31 -3.88
N ILE A 237 6.34 -16.99 -2.80
CA ILE A 237 7.01 -18.02 -1.97
C ILE A 237 5.97 -18.93 -1.31
N ALA A 238 4.88 -18.36 -0.78
CA ALA A 238 3.83 -19.14 -0.15
C ALA A 238 3.16 -20.10 -1.14
N ASP A 239 2.90 -19.66 -2.38
CA ASP A 239 2.39 -20.51 -3.47
C ASP A 239 3.27 -21.75 -3.72
N GLU A 240 4.60 -21.60 -3.61
CA GLU A 240 5.55 -22.68 -3.91
C GLU A 240 5.71 -23.69 -2.78
N TYR A 241 5.66 -23.24 -1.52
CA TYR A 241 6.08 -24.04 -0.37
C TYR A 241 4.96 -24.40 0.61
N ILE A 242 3.85 -23.67 0.59
CA ILE A 242 2.81 -23.78 1.61
C ILE A 242 1.50 -24.21 0.95
N PRO A 243 1.12 -25.50 1.04
CA PRO A 243 -0.16 -25.97 0.51
C PRO A 243 -1.33 -25.23 1.14
N ASN A 244 -2.34 -24.87 0.32
CA ASN A 244 -3.58 -24.20 0.74
C ASN A 244 -3.34 -22.99 1.65
N TRP A 245 -2.30 -22.21 1.36
CA TRP A 245 -1.88 -21.13 2.24
C TRP A 245 -2.90 -20.00 2.33
N LYS A 246 -3.67 -19.72 1.26
CA LYS A 246 -4.61 -18.59 1.20
C LYS A 246 -5.80 -18.80 2.14
N GLU A 247 -6.44 -19.97 2.11
CA GLU A 247 -7.47 -20.36 3.09
C GLU A 247 -6.94 -20.28 4.53
N ARG A 248 -5.76 -20.86 4.80
CA ARG A 248 -5.20 -20.88 6.16
C ARG A 248 -4.77 -19.50 6.65
N PHE A 249 -4.23 -18.66 5.77
CA PHE A 249 -3.86 -17.29 6.06
C PHE A 249 -5.08 -16.39 6.28
N SER A 250 -6.18 -16.61 5.54
CA SER A 250 -7.44 -15.88 5.71
C SER A 250 -8.06 -16.14 7.09
N ASN A 251 -7.83 -17.34 7.65
CA ASN A 251 -8.27 -17.71 9.00
C ASN A 251 -7.21 -17.42 10.10
N SER A 252 -6.10 -16.77 9.75
CA SER A 252 -5.03 -16.43 10.69
C SER A 252 -5.12 -14.96 11.11
N THR A 253 -4.72 -14.67 12.35
CA THR A 253 -4.56 -13.30 12.85
C THR A 253 -3.16 -12.74 12.62
N GLN A 254 -2.23 -13.55 12.09
CA GLN A 254 -0.85 -13.16 11.84
C GLN A 254 -0.74 -12.27 10.59
N PHE A 255 0.28 -11.42 10.55
CA PHE A 255 0.68 -10.78 9.30
C PHE A 255 1.25 -11.80 8.31
N LEU A 256 1.21 -11.49 7.01
CA LEU A 256 1.64 -12.38 5.93
C LEU A 256 3.05 -12.94 6.14
N SER A 257 4.02 -12.10 6.48
CA SER A 257 5.39 -12.55 6.74
C SER A 257 5.49 -13.51 7.92
N ASP A 258 4.73 -13.25 8.98
CA ASP A 258 4.79 -14.03 10.22
C ASP A 258 4.11 -15.39 10.03
N PHE A 259 3.02 -15.40 9.27
CA PHE A 259 2.35 -16.63 8.82
C PHE A 259 3.31 -17.51 8.02
N ILE A 260 3.96 -16.98 6.99
CA ILE A 260 4.90 -17.74 6.16
C ILE A 260 6.09 -18.23 6.99
N LEU A 261 6.65 -17.39 7.86
CA LEU A 261 7.73 -17.78 8.78
C LEU A 261 7.33 -19.01 9.61
N SER A 262 6.12 -18.98 10.19
CA SER A 262 5.63 -20.06 11.04
C SER A 262 5.39 -21.37 10.27
N GLU A 263 4.84 -21.28 9.06
CA GLU A 263 4.54 -22.41 8.19
C GLU A 263 5.82 -23.10 7.69
N LEU A 264 6.83 -22.31 7.32
CA LEU A 264 8.10 -22.83 6.84
C LEU A 264 9.03 -23.32 7.97
N LYS A 265 8.70 -23.02 9.24
CA LYS A 265 9.48 -23.41 10.42
C LYS A 265 10.96 -23.03 10.31
N ILE A 266 11.23 -21.81 9.84
CA ILE A 266 12.60 -21.32 9.63
C ILE A 266 13.31 -21.22 10.98
N ASN A 267 14.48 -21.86 11.07
CA ASN A 267 15.31 -21.82 12.27
C ASN A 267 16.11 -20.52 12.35
N GLU A 268 16.37 -20.09 13.58
CA GLU A 268 17.29 -18.99 13.83
C GLU A 268 18.73 -19.43 13.55
N ILE A 269 19.46 -18.58 12.83
CA ILE A 269 20.87 -18.78 12.53
C ILE A 269 21.66 -17.52 12.87
N LYS A 270 22.91 -17.70 13.26
CA LYS A 270 23.82 -16.59 13.49
C LYS A 270 24.32 -16.06 12.15
N LEU A 271 24.03 -14.79 11.87
CA LEU A 271 24.48 -14.09 10.67
C LEU A 271 25.54 -13.05 10.99
N ASP A 272 26.46 -12.87 10.06
CA ASP A 272 27.36 -11.72 10.01
C ASP A 272 26.77 -10.72 9.02
N TYR A 273 26.17 -9.64 9.53
CA TYR A 273 25.47 -8.63 8.73
C TYR A 273 26.47 -7.65 8.10
N LYS A 274 27.29 -8.14 7.16
CA LYS A 274 28.20 -7.30 6.38
C LYS A 274 27.55 -6.90 5.06
N HIS A 275 27.64 -5.62 4.73
CA HIS A 275 27.18 -5.11 3.45
C HIS A 275 28.26 -4.30 2.76
N GLU A 276 28.41 -4.56 1.46
CA GLU A 276 29.44 -3.96 0.61
C GLU A 276 29.15 -2.49 0.22
N ASN A 277 27.93 -1.97 0.48
CA ASN A 277 27.45 -0.68 -0.08
C ASN A 277 27.08 0.39 0.97
N LEU A 278 27.70 0.38 2.16
CA LEU A 278 27.36 1.32 3.25
C LEU A 278 27.39 2.80 2.83
N LYS A 279 28.36 3.22 2.01
CA LYS A 279 28.46 4.61 1.53
C LYS A 279 27.28 5.04 0.68
N GLU A 280 26.74 4.13 -0.13
CA GLU A 280 25.58 4.40 -0.98
C GLU A 280 24.32 4.57 -0.12
N ILE A 281 24.17 3.74 0.91
CA ILE A 281 23.08 3.86 1.90
C ILE A 281 23.16 5.19 2.65
N GLU A 282 24.35 5.58 3.12
CA GLU A 282 24.57 6.86 3.78
C GLU A 282 24.19 8.04 2.87
N GLY A 283 24.60 7.99 1.60
CA GLY A 283 24.24 8.99 0.60
C GLY A 283 22.74 9.08 0.35
N CYS A 284 22.06 7.93 0.20
CA CYS A 284 20.63 7.88 -0.01
C CYS A 284 19.83 8.41 1.20
N ILE A 285 20.24 8.05 2.43
CA ILE A 285 19.63 8.59 3.65
C ILE A 285 19.86 10.10 3.75
N ALA A 286 21.05 10.60 3.39
CA ALA A 286 21.34 12.02 3.39
C ALA A 286 20.45 12.78 2.40
N ASN A 287 20.31 12.27 1.16
CA ASN A 287 19.43 12.86 0.15
C ASN A 287 17.96 12.83 0.58
N TRP A 288 17.50 11.74 1.19
CA TRP A 288 16.15 11.67 1.77
C TRP A 288 15.89 12.75 2.83
N LYS A 289 16.87 13.00 3.71
CA LYS A 289 16.79 14.09 4.70
C LYS A 289 16.80 15.47 4.04
N GLU A 290 17.61 15.67 3.01
CA GLU A 290 17.65 16.91 2.24
C GLU A 290 16.29 17.19 1.56
N GLN A 291 15.71 16.20 0.89
CA GLN A 291 14.38 16.31 0.27
C GLN A 291 13.30 16.64 1.30
N ARG A 292 13.35 16.00 2.48
CA ARG A 292 12.48 16.35 3.60
C ARG A 292 12.66 17.82 4.00
N ASP A 293 13.89 18.26 4.19
CA ASP A 293 14.19 19.62 4.66
C ASP A 293 13.82 20.69 3.62
N LEU A 294 13.88 20.38 2.32
CA LEU A 294 13.37 21.25 1.25
C LEU A 294 11.87 21.53 1.40
N VAL A 295 11.06 20.54 1.77
CA VAL A 295 9.61 20.73 2.01
C VAL A 295 9.37 21.71 3.17
N PHE A 296 10.17 21.62 4.23
CA PHE A 296 10.10 22.56 5.36
C PHE A 296 10.57 23.96 4.97
N ASN A 297 11.70 24.07 4.27
CA ASN A 297 12.22 25.34 3.80
C ASN A 297 11.22 26.07 2.88
N GLU A 298 10.54 25.33 2.00
CA GLU A 298 9.49 25.88 1.14
C GLU A 298 8.31 26.45 1.96
N PHE A 299 7.85 25.71 2.96
CA PHE A 299 6.80 26.17 3.86
C PHE A 299 7.21 27.41 4.66
N GLU A 300 8.43 27.42 5.20
CA GLU A 300 8.96 28.48 6.06
C GLU A 300 9.26 29.79 5.32
N ARG A 301 9.49 29.73 4.00
CA ARG A 301 9.66 30.91 3.15
C ARG A 301 8.38 31.74 2.98
N LYS A 302 7.19 31.20 3.29
CA LYS A 302 5.93 31.95 3.18
C LYS A 302 5.88 33.08 4.22
N THR A 303 5.75 34.33 3.78
CA THR A 303 5.82 35.51 4.68
C THR A 303 4.54 35.78 5.46
N LYS A 304 3.39 35.30 4.99
CA LYS A 304 2.10 35.40 5.68
C LYS A 304 1.62 34.00 6.03
N ARG A 305 1.47 33.72 7.32
CA ARG A 305 0.94 32.47 7.86
C ARG A 305 -0.15 32.78 8.86
N LYS A 306 -1.21 31.98 8.85
CA LYS A 306 -2.16 31.92 9.96
C LYS A 306 -1.62 30.94 10.98
N THR A 307 -1.92 31.17 12.24
CA THR A 307 -1.46 30.35 13.35
C THR A 307 -2.61 30.07 14.30
N LEU A 308 -2.67 28.85 14.82
CA LEU A 308 -3.58 28.46 15.87
C LEU A 308 -2.80 27.64 16.91
N GLU A 309 -2.82 28.09 18.16
CA GLU A 309 -2.04 27.49 19.27
C GLU A 309 -2.94 26.77 20.27
N ASP A 310 -4.17 27.26 20.48
CA ASP A 310 -5.10 26.74 21.48
C ASP A 310 -6.52 26.55 20.90
N GLY A 311 -7.38 25.83 21.62
CA GLY A 311 -8.82 25.76 21.31
C GLY A 311 -9.19 24.85 20.13
N PHE A 312 -8.31 23.93 19.74
CA PHE A 312 -8.56 22.99 18.65
C PHE A 312 -8.17 21.54 18.96
N GLN A 313 -8.73 20.62 18.18
CA GLN A 313 -8.37 19.19 18.18
C GLN A 313 -8.18 18.71 16.76
N ILE A 314 -7.19 17.85 16.51
CA ILE A 314 -7.04 17.19 15.20
C ILE A 314 -8.00 16.01 15.14
N THR A 315 -8.88 16.00 14.13
CA THR A 315 -9.87 14.93 13.93
C THR A 315 -9.58 14.07 12.70
N GLY A 316 -8.65 14.48 11.85
CA GLY A 316 -8.23 13.70 10.68
C GLY A 316 -7.14 14.38 9.88
N PHE A 317 -6.42 13.59 9.08
CA PHE A 317 -5.34 14.04 8.21
C PHE A 317 -5.18 13.09 7.03
N ASP A 318 -4.43 13.49 6.03
CA ASP A 318 -4.01 12.63 4.91
C ASP A 318 -2.69 11.92 5.28
N PRO A 319 -2.71 10.62 5.66
CA PRO A 319 -1.50 9.91 6.06
C PRO A 319 -0.47 9.75 4.93
N MET A 320 -0.93 9.77 3.69
CA MET A 320 -0.08 9.54 2.51
C MET A 320 0.73 10.77 2.12
N ASN A 321 0.37 11.94 2.63
CA ASN A 321 0.93 13.23 2.24
C ASN A 321 1.50 14.00 3.44
N ILE A 322 2.22 13.27 4.28
CA ILE A 322 2.88 13.77 5.50
C ILE A 322 4.40 13.72 5.40
N VAL A 323 5.07 14.74 5.94
CA VAL A 323 6.52 14.79 6.11
C VAL A 323 6.85 15.21 7.54
N LYS A 324 7.63 14.40 8.27
CA LYS A 324 8.02 14.67 9.66
C LYS A 324 9.50 15.02 9.79
N ARG A 325 9.80 16.09 10.52
CA ARG A 325 11.15 16.51 10.94
C ARG A 325 11.10 16.76 12.45
N ASP A 326 11.70 15.86 13.23
CA ASP A 326 11.70 15.92 14.69
C ASP A 326 10.29 16.03 15.29
N GLN A 327 9.98 17.16 15.94
CA GLN A 327 8.66 17.49 16.52
C GLN A 327 7.78 18.31 15.57
N GLU A 328 8.19 18.51 14.31
CA GLU A 328 7.42 19.23 13.32
C GLU A 328 6.91 18.28 12.23
N ILE A 329 5.69 18.52 11.77
CA ILE A 329 5.03 17.75 10.73
C ILE A 329 4.46 18.70 9.68
N ILE A 330 4.68 18.41 8.41
CA ILE A 330 3.99 19.07 7.30
C ILE A 330 2.93 18.11 6.75
N HIS A 331 1.67 18.55 6.83
CA HIS A 331 0.54 17.98 6.12
C HIS A 331 0.41 18.70 4.78
N LYS A 332 0.73 18.03 3.66
CA LYS A 332 0.76 18.71 2.34
C LYS A 332 -0.62 19.05 1.82
N ASN A 333 -1.61 18.19 2.07
CA ASN A 333 -2.94 18.29 1.45
C ASN A 333 -3.99 18.94 2.34
N PHE A 334 -4.26 18.37 3.52
CA PHE A 334 -5.22 18.94 4.45
C PHE A 334 -4.99 18.47 5.89
N LEU A 335 -5.60 19.18 6.82
CA LEU A 335 -5.74 18.81 8.22
C LEU A 335 -7.19 19.11 8.65
N LYS A 336 -7.89 18.10 9.19
CA LYS A 336 -9.22 18.30 9.79
C LYS A 336 -9.04 18.68 11.24
N VAL A 337 -9.62 19.82 11.60
CA VAL A 337 -9.55 20.39 12.93
C VAL A 337 -10.95 20.64 13.45
N LYS A 338 -11.17 20.34 14.73
CA LYS A 338 -12.36 20.73 15.46
C LYS A 338 -12.03 21.94 16.31
N ILE A 339 -12.71 23.06 16.06
CA ILE A 339 -12.63 24.28 16.86
C ILE A 339 -14.01 24.46 17.49
N ASP A 340 -14.06 24.50 18.83
CA ASP A 340 -15.30 24.39 19.60
C ASP A 340 -16.12 23.14 19.23
N SER A 341 -17.32 23.34 18.65
CA SER A 341 -18.22 22.27 18.20
C SER A 341 -18.23 22.08 16.68
N SER A 342 -17.43 22.85 15.94
CA SER A 342 -17.42 22.84 14.47
C SER A 342 -16.16 22.14 13.95
N GLU A 343 -16.35 21.14 13.08
CA GLU A 343 -15.26 20.55 12.31
C GLU A 343 -15.00 21.37 11.05
N GLN A 344 -13.73 21.63 10.78
CA GLN A 344 -13.25 22.41 9.65
C GLN A 344 -12.11 21.67 8.94
N VAL A 345 -12.05 21.80 7.63
CA VAL A 345 -10.94 21.28 6.82
C VAL A 345 -10.02 22.45 6.46
N ILE A 346 -8.82 22.46 7.00
CA ILE A 346 -7.77 23.38 6.57
C ILE A 346 -7.06 22.74 5.39
N LYS A 347 -7.11 23.41 4.22
CA LYS A 347 -6.35 23.00 3.04
C LYS A 347 -4.88 23.40 3.19
N GLY A 348 -4.00 22.49 2.81
CA GLY A 348 -2.56 22.59 3.03
C GLY A 348 -1.80 23.42 2.02
N PRO A 349 -0.47 23.51 2.20
CA PRO A 349 0.30 22.81 3.23
C PRO A 349 0.09 23.42 4.63
N ILE A 350 0.10 22.58 5.68
CA ILE A 350 0.00 22.98 7.10
C ILE A 350 1.20 22.42 7.85
N LYS A 351 1.89 23.24 8.65
CA LYS A 351 2.91 22.79 9.60
C LYS A 351 2.29 22.64 10.99
N ALA A 352 2.48 21.49 11.60
CA ALA A 352 2.06 21.18 12.96
C ALA A 352 3.29 20.96 13.85
N LEU A 353 3.33 21.64 15.01
CA LEU A 353 4.26 21.34 16.09
C LEU A 353 3.59 20.33 17.02
N ILE A 354 4.23 19.19 17.23
CA ILE A 354 3.72 18.09 18.06
C ILE A 354 4.53 17.94 19.35
N GLY A 355 3.87 17.49 20.40
CA GLY A 355 4.50 17.11 21.66
C GLY A 355 5.08 15.69 21.59
N LYS A 356 4.83 14.89 22.62
CA LYS A 356 5.34 13.51 22.68
C LYS A 356 4.64 12.56 21.70
N HIS A 357 3.39 12.88 21.34
CA HIS A 357 2.58 12.10 20.41
C HIS A 357 2.17 12.96 19.22
N ILE A 358 1.97 12.33 18.07
CA ILE A 358 1.57 13.02 16.83
C ILE A 358 0.21 13.72 16.92
N PHE A 359 -0.68 13.23 17.79
CA PHE A 359 -1.97 13.89 18.08
C PHE A 359 -1.87 14.94 19.20
N ASP A 360 -0.74 15.02 19.90
CA ASP A 360 -0.47 16.08 20.87
C ASP A 360 -0.01 17.34 20.14
N VAL A 361 -0.88 17.89 19.29
CA VAL A 361 -0.56 19.05 18.46
C VAL A 361 -0.64 20.30 19.31
N LYS A 362 0.49 21.01 19.42
CA LYS A 362 0.65 22.23 20.22
C LYS A 362 0.40 23.50 19.43
N LYS A 363 0.59 23.44 18.12
CA LYS A 363 0.46 24.59 17.23
C LYS A 363 0.30 24.10 15.80
N ILE A 364 -0.53 24.80 15.03
CA ILE A 364 -0.59 24.65 13.58
C ILE A 364 -0.39 25.99 12.89
N GLU A 365 0.26 25.96 11.73
CA GLU A 365 0.55 27.10 10.87
C GLU A 365 0.17 26.76 9.43
N TRP A 366 -0.49 27.67 8.70
CA TRP A 366 -0.84 27.46 7.29
C TRP A 366 -0.90 28.74 6.46
#